data_AF-A0A952U3V9-F1
#
_entry.id   AF-A0A952U3V9-F1
#
_cell.length_a   1.000
_cell.length_b   1.000
_cell.length_c   1.000
_cell.angle_alpha   90.00
_cell.angle_beta   90.00
_cell.angle_gamma   90.00
#
_symmetry.space_group_name_H-M   'P 1'
#
loop_
_entity.id
_entity.type
_entity.pdbx_description
1 polymer ?
#
loop_
_entity_poly.entity_id
_entity_poly.type
_entity_poly.pdbx_seq_one_letter_code
_entity_poly.pdbx_strand_id
1 'polypeptide(L)'
;MNLFQQRAQWPHTVQDITKSLDGVWGVVGATGSNGNLYRLERSLQPPTTYKITEYKGDDESAILSESNFDGEQRDEAVKQFARAIGFDV
;
A
#
# COMPACT_ATOMS: atom_id res chain seq x y z
N MET A 1 -7.52 -23.40 22.08
CA MET A 1 -7.62 -21.93 22.09
C MET A 1 -7.04 -21.43 20.78
N ASN A 2 -7.89 -21.09 19.80
CA ASN A 2 -7.42 -20.46 18.57
C ASN A 2 -7.02 -19.03 18.89
N LEU A 3 -5.71 -18.80 19.01
CA LEU A 3 -5.13 -17.46 18.94
C LEU A 3 -5.37 -16.97 17.51
N PHE A 4 -6.50 -16.29 17.28
CA PHE A 4 -6.62 -15.39 16.15
C PHE A 4 -5.59 -14.28 16.41
N GLN A 5 -4.35 -14.47 15.93
CA GLN A 5 -3.45 -13.36 15.66
C GLN A 5 -4.17 -12.51 14.60
N GLN A 6 -5.03 -11.60 15.04
CA GLN A 6 -5.35 -10.43 14.24
C GLN A 6 -3.99 -9.74 14.02
N ARG A 7 -3.35 -10.01 12.88
CA ARG A 7 -2.22 -9.19 12.43
C ARG A 7 -2.74 -7.75 12.46
N ALA A 8 -1.98 -6.86 13.08
CA ALA A 8 -2.34 -5.45 13.16
C ALA A 8 -2.64 -4.96 11.74
N GLN A 9 -3.90 -4.64 11.47
CA GLN A 9 -4.38 -4.31 10.13
C GLN A 9 -4.20 -2.82 9.88
N TRP A 10 -2.94 -2.39 9.85
CA TRP A 10 -2.58 -1.06 9.35
C TRP A 10 -2.61 -1.07 7.82
N PRO A 11 -3.02 0.03 7.16
CA PRO A 11 -3.54 1.28 7.70
C PRO A 11 -5.03 1.21 8.08
N HIS A 12 -5.48 2.04 9.03
CA HIS A 12 -6.89 2.11 9.47
C HIS A 12 -7.68 3.26 8.82
N THR A 13 -7.00 4.23 8.22
CA THR A 13 -7.60 5.35 7.49
C THR A 13 -6.75 5.75 6.29
N VAL A 14 -7.32 6.52 5.36
CA VAL A 14 -6.57 7.07 4.22
C VAL A 14 -5.45 8.02 4.68
N GLN A 15 -5.69 8.73 5.78
CA GLN A 15 -4.67 9.61 6.37
C GLN A 15 -3.45 8.81 6.85
N ASP A 16 -3.62 7.59 7.35
CA ASP A 16 -2.51 6.73 7.76
C ASP A 16 -1.64 6.29 6.58
N ILE A 17 -2.25 6.12 5.40
CA ILE A 17 -1.53 5.88 4.13
C ILE A 17 -0.64 7.09 3.83
N THR A 18 -1.24 8.28 3.81
CA THR A 18 -0.49 9.51 3.50
C THR A 18 0.62 9.81 4.51
N LYS A 19 0.38 9.58 5.80
CA LYS A 19 1.38 9.76 6.86
C LYS A 19 2.54 8.77 6.73
N SER A 20 2.26 7.52 6.36
CA SER A 20 3.31 6.52 6.13
C SER A 20 4.18 6.89 4.92
N LEU A 21 3.57 7.41 3.85
CA LEU A 21 4.29 7.88 2.66
C LEU A 21 5.09 9.16 2.90
N ASP A 22 4.62 10.03 3.79
CA ASP A 22 5.34 11.24 4.20
C ASP A 22 6.42 10.95 5.25
N GLY A 23 6.43 9.72 5.81
CA GLY A 23 7.46 9.24 6.72
C GLY A 23 8.81 8.98 6.05
N VAL A 24 9.82 8.71 6.88
CA VAL A 24 11.23 8.51 6.45
C VAL A 24 11.38 7.39 5.41
N TRP A 25 10.58 6.33 5.53
CA TRP A 25 10.66 5.16 4.68
C TRP A 25 9.80 5.26 3.41
N GLY A 26 8.84 6.20 3.37
CA GLY A 26 7.98 6.41 2.20
C GLY A 26 7.21 5.18 1.75
N VAL A 27 6.87 4.25 2.64
CA VAL A 27 6.26 2.96 2.28
C VAL A 27 5.11 2.61 3.19
N VAL A 28 4.07 2.01 2.62
CA VAL A 28 2.92 1.46 3.33
C VAL A 28 2.55 0.11 2.71
N GLY A 29 2.29 -0.89 3.54
CA GLY A 29 1.91 -2.23 3.10
C GLY A 29 0.68 -2.70 3.86
N ALA A 30 -0.24 -3.35 3.15
CA ALA A 30 -1.46 -3.89 3.73
C ALA A 30 -2.04 -5.03 2.90
N THR A 31 -2.72 -5.95 3.58
CA THR A 31 -3.42 -7.05 2.93
C THR A 31 -4.74 -6.55 2.36
N GLY A 32 -4.93 -6.79 1.06
CA GLY A 32 -6.14 -6.46 0.33
C GLY A 32 -7.32 -7.36 0.66
N SER A 33 -8.51 -6.95 0.23
CA SER A 33 -9.75 -7.73 0.44
C SER A 33 -9.73 -9.09 -0.26
N ASN A 34 -8.87 -9.26 -1.26
CA ASN A 34 -8.61 -10.49 -2.00
C ASN A 34 -7.60 -11.43 -1.30
N GLY A 35 -7.02 -11.03 -0.17
CA GLY A 35 -5.99 -11.79 0.54
C GLY A 35 -4.56 -11.62 -0.01
N ASN A 36 -4.37 -10.75 -1.01
CA ASN A 36 -3.05 -10.40 -1.55
C ASN A 36 -2.42 -9.27 -0.77
N LEU A 37 -1.09 -9.20 -0.74
CA LEU A 37 -0.37 -8.10 -0.12
C LEU A 37 -0.20 -6.96 -1.11
N TYR A 38 -0.64 -5.77 -0.75
CA TYR A 38 -0.38 -4.54 -1.50
C TYR A 38 0.69 -3.73 -0.79
N ARG A 39 1.63 -3.17 -1.54
CA ARG A 39 2.62 -2.21 -1.05
C ARG A 39 2.57 -0.96 -1.91
N LEU A 40 2.48 0.21 -1.28
CA LEU A 40 2.62 1.51 -1.92
C LEU A 40 3.91 2.16 -1.43
N GLU A 41 4.80 2.49 -2.35
CA GLU A 41 6.13 3.05 -2.12
C GLU A 41 6.23 4.44 -2.76
N ARG A 42 6.93 5.36 -2.10
CA ARG A 42 7.30 6.68 -2.60
C ARG A 42 8.80 6.70 -2.84
N SER A 43 9.24 7.21 -3.99
CA SER A 43 10.66 7.45 -4.23
C SER A 43 11.22 8.46 -3.22
N LEU A 44 12.39 8.12 -2.65
CA LEU A 44 13.15 9.00 -1.77
C LEU A 44 14.03 9.99 -2.56
N GLN A 45 14.26 9.73 -3.85
CA GLN A 45 15.06 10.57 -4.73
C GLN A 45 14.18 11.27 -5.78
N PRO A 46 14.49 12.50 -6.20
CA PRO A 46 13.82 13.14 -7.32
C PRO A 46 14.06 12.36 -8.63
N PRO A 47 13.04 12.19 -9.50
CA PRO A 47 11.67 12.65 -9.35
C PRO A 47 10.86 11.83 -8.35
N THR A 48 9.97 12.48 -7.59
CA THR A 48 9.04 11.78 -6.70
C THR A 48 8.10 10.94 -7.56
N THR A 49 8.16 9.63 -7.40
CA THR A 49 7.25 8.68 -8.01
C THR A 49 6.60 7.85 -6.92
N TYR A 50 5.42 7.31 -7.23
CA TYR A 50 4.71 6.37 -6.38
C TYR A 50 4.55 5.05 -7.11
N LYS A 51 4.72 3.96 -6.39
CA LYS A 51 4.63 2.61 -6.95
C LYS A 51 3.75 1.75 -6.10
N ILE A 52 2.73 1.15 -6.71
CA ILE A 52 1.87 0.16 -6.08
C ILE A 52 2.27 -1.21 -6.61
N THR A 53 2.64 -2.11 -5.72
CA THR A 53 2.95 -3.50 -6.02
C THR A 53 1.93 -4.39 -5.35
N GLU A 54 1.31 -5.29 -6.11
CA GLU A 54 0.47 -6.37 -5.61
C GLU A 54 1.27 -7.67 -5.63
N TYR A 55 1.32 -8.35 -4.49
CA TYR A 55 1.98 -9.64 -4.31
C TYR A 55 0.94 -10.73 -4.03
N LYS A 56 1.22 -11.94 -4.51
CA LYS A 56 0.33 -13.09 -4.33
C LYS A 56 0.37 -13.58 -2.88
N GLY A 57 -0.74 -13.42 -2.15
CA GLY A 57 -0.82 -13.79 -0.74
C GLY A 57 0.21 -13.02 0.11
N ASP A 58 0.95 -13.74 0.95
CA ASP A 58 2.06 -13.22 1.77
C ASP A 58 3.44 -13.33 1.09
N ASP A 59 3.51 -13.86 -0.14
CA ASP A 59 4.79 -14.08 -0.83
C ASP A 59 5.22 -12.83 -1.60
N GLU A 60 6.09 -12.02 -0.98
CA GLU A 60 6.70 -10.81 -1.58
C GLU A 60 7.56 -11.11 -2.83
N SER A 61 7.80 -12.38 -3.16
CA SER A 61 8.55 -12.79 -4.37
C SER A 61 7.65 -12.94 -5.60
N ALA A 62 6.33 -13.05 -5.40
CA ALA A 62 5.36 -13.30 -6.46
C ALA A 62 4.54 -12.05 -6.78
N ILE A 63 5.13 -11.13 -7.56
CA ILE A 63 4.45 -9.93 -8.02
C ILE A 63 3.36 -10.30 -9.03
N LEU A 64 2.12 -9.89 -8.74
CA LEU A 64 0.95 -10.04 -9.61
C LEU A 64 0.75 -8.80 -10.48
N SER A 65 1.00 -7.62 -9.93
CA SER A 65 0.81 -6.36 -10.63
C SER A 65 1.73 -5.28 -10.06
N GLU A 66 2.21 -4.40 -10.94
CA GLU A 66 2.88 -3.16 -10.57
C GLU A 66 2.24 -2.00 -11.32
N SER A 67 1.95 -0.93 -10.60
CA SER A 67 1.45 0.33 -11.14
C SER A 67 2.37 1.46 -10.68
N ASN A 68 2.80 2.30 -11.61
CA ASN A 68 3.68 3.43 -11.33
C ASN A 68 2.93 4.73 -11.60
N PHE A 69 3.17 5.71 -10.74
CA PHE A 69 2.53 7.02 -10.77
C PHE A 69 3.59 8.09 -10.58
N ASP A 70 3.42 9.21 -11.26
CA ASP A 70 4.28 10.36 -11.09
C ASP A 70 3.91 11.14 -9.82
N GLY A 71 4.80 12.05 -9.41
CA GLY A 71 4.62 12.84 -8.18
C GLY A 71 3.31 13.62 -8.13
N GLU A 72 2.83 14.08 -9.29
CA GLU A 72 1.56 14.79 -9.47
C GLU A 72 0.34 13.88 -9.26
N GLN A 73 0.50 12.56 -9.37
CA GLN A 73 -0.55 11.56 -9.25
C GLN A 73 -0.60 10.92 -7.86
N ARG A 74 0.00 11.56 -6.84
CA ARG A 74 -0.01 11.11 -5.44
C ARG A 74 -1.40 10.69 -4.97
N ASP A 75 -2.39 11.57 -5.15
CA ASP A 75 -3.74 11.35 -4.63
C ASP A 75 -4.41 10.16 -5.32
N GLU A 76 -4.13 9.94 -6.61
CA GLU A 76 -4.63 8.79 -7.35
C GLU A 76 -3.99 7.49 -6.84
N ALA A 77 -2.67 7.47 -6.63
CA ALA A 77 -1.97 6.33 -6.08
C ALA A 77 -2.49 5.95 -4.67
N VAL A 78 -2.71 6.95 -3.82
CA VAL A 78 -3.27 6.75 -2.47
C VAL A 78 -4.69 6.19 -2.55
N LYS A 79 -5.56 6.75 -3.40
CA LYS A 79 -6.94 6.26 -3.58
C LYS A 79 -6.97 4.85 -4.14
N GLN A 80 -6.13 4.53 -5.11
CA GLN A 80 -6.08 3.20 -5.71
C GLN A 80 -5.61 2.16 -4.69
N PHE A 81 -4.60 2.47 -3.90
CA PHE A 81 -4.17 1.61 -2.79
C PHE A 81 -5.27 1.47 -1.72
N ALA A 82 -5.92 2.57 -1.34
CA ALA A 82 -7.01 2.57 -0.37
C ALA A 82 -8.18 1.68 -0.83
N ARG A 83 -8.57 1.75 -2.12
CA ARG A 83 -9.60 0.86 -2.71
C ARG A 83 -9.17 -0.60 -2.71
N ALA A 84 -7.91 -0.88 -3.04
CA ALA A 84 -7.37 -2.24 -3.07
C ALA A 84 -7.42 -2.93 -1.70
N ILE A 85 -7.31 -2.16 -0.62
CA ILE A 85 -7.37 -2.64 0.76
C ILE A 85 -8.75 -2.53 1.42
N GLY A 86 -9.76 -2.08 0.67
CA GLY A 86 -11.16 -2.09 1.09
C GLY A 86 -11.65 -0.81 1.77
N PHE A 87 -10.94 0.31 1.63
CA PHE A 87 -11.49 1.62 2.00
C PHE A 87 -12.48 2.11 0.95
N ASP A 88 -13.56 2.73 1.41
CA ASP A 88 -14.55 3.43 0.57
C ASP A 88 -14.08 4.88 0.36
N VAL A 89 -13.55 5.17 -0.85
CA VAL A 89 -12.88 6.46 -1.22
C VAL A 89 -13.22 6.94 -2.63
#